data_AF-A0A0U1E1H6-F1
#
_entry.id   AF-A0A0U1E1H6-F1
#
_cell.length_a   1.000
_cell.length_b   1.000
_cell.length_c   1.000
_cell.angle_alpha   90.00
_cell.angle_beta   90.00
_cell.angle_gamma   90.00
#
_symmetry.space_group_name_H-M   'P 1'
#
loop_
_entity.id
_entity.type
_entity.pdbx_description
1 polymer ?
#
loop_
_entity_poly.entity_id
_entity_poly.type
_entity_poly.pdbx_seq_one_letter_code
_entity_poly.pdbx_strand_id
1 'polypeptide(L)'
;MENRAAIAAARVKVAIEQPALRSASRIFDAGGASSIRSASHLDRHWRNLRTLFSHNPTVYKARVLGDIAVNGAALPDSGFF
;
A
#
# COMPACT_ATOMS: atom_id res chain seq x y z
N MET A 1 24.07 0.30 0.92
CA MET A 1 23.10 -0.13 -0.12
C MET A 1 21.72 -0.38 0.49
N GLU A 2 21.63 -1.02 1.66
CA GLU A 2 20.38 -1.27 2.41
C GLU A 2 19.47 -0.06 2.62
N ASN A 3 20.00 1.09 3.04
CA ASN A 3 19.18 2.30 3.25
C ASN A 3 18.41 2.75 1.99
N ARG A 4 19.00 2.59 0.80
CA ARG A 4 18.32 2.95 -0.46
C ARG A 4 17.18 1.99 -0.78
N ALA A 5 17.35 0.71 -0.52
CA ALA A 5 16.31 -0.29 -0.74
C ALA A 5 15.13 -0.10 0.22
N ALA A 6 15.40 0.18 1.50
CA ALA A 6 14.36 0.47 2.49
C ALA A 6 13.54 1.72 2.12
N ILE A 7 14.20 2.81 1.72
CA ILE A 7 13.53 4.04 1.25
C ILE A 7 12.69 3.75 0.00
N ALA A 8 13.22 3.00 -0.97
CA ALA A 8 12.49 2.67 -2.18
C ALA A 8 11.24 1.83 -1.89
N ALA A 9 11.35 0.80 -1.04
CA ALA A 9 10.23 -0.03 -0.63
C ALA A 9 9.16 0.78 0.12
N ALA A 10 9.58 1.68 1.02
CA ALA A 10 8.66 2.57 1.74
C ALA A 10 7.90 3.50 0.77
N ARG A 11 8.60 4.09 -0.21
CA ARG A 11 7.98 4.96 -1.23
C ARG A 11 6.93 4.21 -2.04
N VAL A 12 7.25 2.99 -2.47
CA VAL A 12 6.30 2.13 -3.19
C VAL A 12 5.08 1.85 -2.34
N LYS A 13 5.25 1.47 -1.06
CA LYS A 13 4.11 1.20 -0.18
C LYS A 13 3.19 2.41 -0.04
N VAL A 14 3.75 3.59 0.23
CA VAL A 14 2.99 4.85 0.35
C VAL A 14 2.24 5.16 -0.95
N ALA A 15 2.90 4.97 -2.10
CA ALA A 15 2.30 5.28 -3.39
C ALA A 15 1.21 4.29 -3.81
N ILE A 16 1.34 3.00 -3.50
CA ILE A 16 0.50 1.95 -4.10
C ILE A 16 -0.76 1.60 -3.29
N GLU A 17 -0.77 1.80 -1.96
CA GLU A 17 -1.87 1.34 -1.10
C GLU A 17 -3.24 1.84 -1.57
N GLN A 18 -3.34 3.16 -1.74
CA GLN A 18 -4.58 3.83 -2.12
C GLN A 18 -5.02 3.48 -3.56
N PRO A 19 -4.16 3.59 -4.59
CA PRO A 19 -4.50 3.15 -5.94
C PRO A 19 -4.94 1.68 -6.00
N ALA A 20 -4.23 0.76 -5.34
CA ALA A 20 -4.54 -0.66 -5.39
C ALA A 20 -5.91 -0.97 -4.76
N LEU A 21 -6.19 -0.43 -3.56
CA LEU A 21 -7.49 -0.61 -2.91
C LEU A 21 -8.63 -0.02 -3.74
N ARG A 22 -8.44 1.18 -4.31
CA ARG A 22 -9.46 1.80 -5.20
C ARG A 22 -9.70 0.99 -6.45
N SER A 23 -8.66 0.48 -7.10
CA SER A 23 -8.81 -0.36 -8.31
C SER A 23 -9.58 -1.64 -8.00
N ALA A 24 -9.29 -2.28 -6.85
CA ALA A 24 -9.98 -3.48 -6.42
C ALA A 24 -11.47 -3.25 -6.09
N SER A 25 -11.87 -2.02 -5.74
CA SER A 25 -13.27 -1.63 -5.59
C SER A 25 -13.92 -1.20 -6.92
N ARG A 26 -13.24 -0.39 -7.73
CA ARG A 26 -13.79 0.18 -8.97
C ARG A 26 -14.05 -0.83 -10.08
N ILE A 27 -13.47 -2.02 -9.99
CA ILE A 27 -13.78 -3.11 -10.93
C ILE A 27 -15.28 -3.44 -10.95
N PHE A 28 -15.98 -3.25 -9.83
CA PHE A 28 -17.42 -3.49 -9.73
C PHE A 28 -18.27 -2.37 -10.37
N ASP A 29 -17.76 -1.14 -10.39
CA ASP A 29 -18.41 -0.02 -11.09
C ASP A 29 -18.39 -0.24 -12.61
N ALA A 30 -17.27 -0.77 -13.13
CA ALA A 30 -17.10 -1.06 -14.55
C ALA A 30 -17.83 -2.34 -15.01
N GLY A 31 -17.82 -3.39 -14.18
CA GLY A 31 -18.39 -4.69 -14.53
C GLY A 31 -19.85 -4.91 -14.12
N GLY A 32 -20.42 -4.01 -13.31
CA GLY A 32 -21.80 -4.10 -12.81
C GLY A 32 -22.08 -5.41 -12.07
N ALA A 33 -23.36 -5.81 -11.99
CA ALA A 33 -23.79 -7.00 -11.26
C ALA A 33 -23.09 -8.30 -11.72
N SER A 34 -22.71 -8.40 -13.00
CA SER A 34 -21.97 -9.55 -13.54
C SER A 34 -20.60 -9.76 -12.88
N SER A 35 -19.97 -8.69 -12.39
CA SER A 35 -18.67 -8.78 -11.71
C SER A 35 -18.76 -9.31 -10.27
N ILE A 36 -19.96 -9.39 -9.69
CA ILE A 36 -20.20 -9.91 -8.33
C ILE A 36 -20.22 -11.46 -8.30
N ARG A 37 -20.25 -12.13 -9.46
CA ARG A 37 -20.29 -13.59 -9.55
C ARG A 37 -19.17 -14.22 -8.74
N SER A 38 -19.55 -15.11 -7.81
CA SER A 38 -18.58 -15.79 -6.94
C SER A 38 -17.50 -16.54 -7.73
N ALA A 39 -17.83 -17.08 -8.89
CA ALA A 39 -16.88 -17.79 -9.76
C ALA A 39 -15.72 -16.91 -10.28
N SER A 40 -15.88 -15.58 -10.28
CA SER A 40 -14.83 -14.64 -10.69
C SER A 40 -13.91 -14.24 -9.53
N HIS A 41 -14.36 -14.40 -8.28
CA HIS A 41 -13.61 -14.10 -7.06
C HIS A 41 -12.96 -12.70 -7.02
N LEU A 42 -13.55 -11.68 -7.65
CA LEU A 42 -12.91 -10.36 -7.77
C LEU A 42 -12.75 -9.64 -6.42
N ASP A 43 -13.64 -9.90 -5.47
CA ASP A 43 -13.61 -9.38 -4.11
C ASP A 43 -12.36 -9.81 -3.32
N ARG A 44 -11.74 -10.94 -3.71
CA ARG A 44 -10.50 -11.43 -3.08
C ARG A 44 -9.35 -10.43 -3.19
N HIS A 45 -9.31 -9.64 -4.26
CA HIS A 45 -8.24 -8.67 -4.47
C HIS A 45 -8.32 -7.56 -3.42
N TRP A 46 -9.52 -7.04 -3.16
CA TRP A 46 -9.71 -6.04 -2.12
C TRP A 46 -9.40 -6.61 -0.72
N ARG A 47 -9.91 -7.81 -0.40
CA ARG A 47 -9.67 -8.48 0.89
C ARG A 47 -8.18 -8.71 1.14
N ASN A 48 -7.47 -9.28 0.16
CA ASN A 48 -6.04 -9.56 0.27
C ASN A 48 -5.21 -8.28 0.42
N LEU A 49 -5.51 -7.25 -0.37
CA LEU A 49 -4.85 -5.94 -0.25
C LEU A 49 -5.09 -5.31 1.11
N ARG A 50 -6.34 -5.35 1.62
CA ARG A 50 -6.67 -4.77 2.93
C ARG A 50 -5.91 -5.46 4.06
N THR A 51 -5.83 -6.79 4.03
CA THR A 51 -5.04 -7.59 4.97
C THR A 51 -3.54 -7.27 4.88
N LEU A 52 -2.98 -7.20 3.67
CA LEU A 52 -1.56 -6.90 3.48
C LEU A 52 -1.20 -5.49 3.96
N PHE A 53 -2.04 -4.51 3.66
CA PHE A 53 -1.77 -3.12 4.00
C PHE A 53 -1.89 -2.85 5.50
N SER A 54 -2.78 -3.55 6.22
CA SER A 54 -2.95 -3.36 7.66
C SER A 54 -1.76 -3.78 8.53
N HIS A 55 -0.92 -4.72 8.08
CA HIS A 55 0.21 -5.22 8.87
C HIS A 55 1.29 -4.15 9.12
N ASN A 56 1.52 -3.25 8.17
CA ASN A 56 2.54 -2.21 8.26
C ASN A 56 1.91 -0.87 7.91
N PRO A 57 1.43 -0.09 8.89
CA PRO A 57 0.64 1.10 8.62
C PRO A 57 1.40 2.12 7.75
N THR A 58 0.82 2.44 6.59
CA THR A 58 1.43 3.34 5.61
C THR A 58 1.70 4.75 6.15
N VAL A 59 0.98 5.19 7.17
CA VAL A 59 1.20 6.48 7.84
C VAL A 59 2.60 6.60 8.45
N TYR A 60 3.17 5.52 9.01
CA TYR A 60 4.51 5.55 9.59
C TYR A 60 5.58 5.66 8.49
N LYS A 61 5.39 4.93 7.38
CA LYS A 61 6.27 5.02 6.21
C LYS A 61 6.26 6.42 5.61
N ALA A 62 5.07 7.02 5.50
CA ALA A 62 4.93 8.39 5.01
C ALA A 62 5.60 9.40 5.94
N ARG A 63 5.45 9.24 7.27
CA ARG A 63 6.11 10.09 8.27
C ARG A 63 7.63 10.04 8.13
N VAL A 64 8.23 8.85 8.10
CA VAL A 64 9.70 8.70 7.99
C VAL A 64 10.22 9.23 6.66
N LEU A 65 9.54 8.93 5.55
CA LEU A 65 9.92 9.50 4.25
C LEU A 65 9.84 11.03 4.23
N GLY A 66 8.82 11.59 4.90
CA GLY A 66 8.68 13.03 5.07
C GLY A 66 9.81 13.64 5.88
N ASP A 67 10.18 13.00 7.00
CA ASP A 67 11.28 13.44 7.86
C ASP A 67 12.64 13.42 7.14
N ILE A 68 12.90 12.37 6.37
CA ILE A 68 14.07 12.29 5.48
C ILE A 68 14.05 13.41 4.44
N ALA A 69 12.90 13.66 3.81
CA ALA A 69 12.78 14.62 2.72
C ALA A 69 12.84 16.10 3.18
N VAL A 70 12.31 16.40 4.37
CA VAL A 70 12.19 17.76 4.90
C VAL A 70 13.34 18.11 5.84
N ASN A 71 13.73 17.19 6.73
CA ASN A 71 14.70 17.45 7.79
C ASN A 71 16.06 16.77 7.57
N GLY A 72 16.21 15.94 6.52
CA GLY A 72 17.45 15.20 6.27
C GLY A 72 17.75 14.12 7.31
N ALA A 73 16.71 13.65 8.02
CA ALA A 73 16.85 12.64 9.06
C ALA A 73 17.43 11.31 8.51
N ALA A 74 18.12 10.57 9.37
CA ALA A 74 18.52 9.19 9.07
C ALA A 74 17.30 8.25 9.11
N LEU A 75 17.41 7.09 8.45
CA LEU A 75 16.42 6.03 8.62
C LEU A 75 16.45 5.52 10.07
N PRO A 76 15.30 5.19 10.68
CA PRO A 76 15.27 4.56 11.98
C PRO A 76 15.91 3.16 11.94
N ASP A 77 16.45 2.70 13.05
CA ASP A 77 17.08 1.37 13.14
C ASP A 77 16.07 0.20 13.11
N SER A 78 14.78 0.48 13.32
CA SER A 78 13.72 -0.54 13.33
C SER A 78 13.21 -0.85 11.91
N GLY A 79 13.13 -2.12 11.48
CA GLY A 79 12.61 -2.46 10.15
C GLY A 79 11.11 -2.17 9.88
N PHE A 80 10.37 -1.66 10.87
CA PHE A 80 8.90 -1.53 10.83
C PHE A 80 8.39 -0.11 10.53
N PHE A 81 9.26 0.87 10.34
CA PHE A 81 8.80 2.21 9.95
C PHE A 81 8.16 2.21 8.56
#